data_AF-A0A6J1B912-F1
#
_entry.id   AF-A0A6J1B912-F1
#
_cell.length_a   1.000
_cell.length_b   1.000
_cell.length_c   1.000
_cell.angle_alpha   90.00
_cell.angle_beta   90.00
_cell.angle_gamma   90.00
#
_symmetry.space_group_name_H-M   'P 1'
#
loop_
_entity.id
_entity.type
_entity.pdbx_description
1 polymer ?
#
loop_
_entity_poly.entity_id
_entity_poly.type
_entity_poly.pdbx_seq_one_letter_code
_entity_poly.pdbx_strand_id
1 'polypeptide(L)'
;MMCGGDGVADIMGRRFGSSKIPYNRNKSWVGSISMFVFGFFISVGVLYYYSVLGYFQLDWGWTMCRVALVSLVATVVESLPFTTVVDDNISVPLATMIAAYFSFRP
;
A
#
# COMPACT_ATOMS: atom_id res chain seq x y z
N MET A 1 0.69 2.92 5.35
CA MET A 1 0.80 2.69 3.89
C MET A 1 1.01 3.99 3.12
N MET A 2 0.04 4.91 3.10
CA MET A 2 0.17 6.24 2.48
C MET A 2 1.40 7.02 2.95
N CYS A 3 1.50 7.36 4.25
CA CYS A 3 2.57 8.24 4.76
C CYS A 3 4.02 7.74 4.56
N GLY A 4 4.22 6.45 4.25
CA GLY A 4 5.55 5.86 4.13
C GLY A 4 5.79 5.19 2.79
N GLY A 5 4.89 4.29 2.40
CA GLY A 5 4.99 3.56 1.12
C GLY A 5 4.89 4.48 -0.09
N ASP A 6 3.97 5.45 -0.06
CA ASP A 6 3.80 6.41 -1.16
C ASP A 6 5.02 7.34 -1.29
N GLY A 7 5.48 7.92 -0.17
CA GLY A 7 6.68 8.76 -0.18
C GLY A 7 7.94 8.05 -0.73
N VAL A 8 8.15 6.78 -0.35
CA VAL A 8 9.27 5.99 -0.90
C VAL A 8 9.05 5.64 -2.38
N ALA A 9 7.82 5.30 -2.76
CA ALA A 9 7.45 5.02 -4.14
C ALA A 9 7.70 6.23 -5.05
N ASP A 10 7.43 7.43 -4.57
CA ASP A 10 7.60 8.67 -5.33
C ASP A 10 9.09 8.99 -5.54
N ILE A 11 9.92 8.82 -4.51
CA ILE A 11 11.37 8.98 -4.61
C ILE A 11 11.96 7.95 -5.58
N MET A 12 11.62 6.67 -5.41
CA MET A 12 12.13 5.58 -6.25
C MET A 12 11.62 5.68 -7.69
N GLY A 13 10.35 6.05 -7.87
CA GLY A 13 9.72 6.22 -9.17
C GLY A 13 10.28 7.40 -9.97
N ARG A 14 10.62 8.51 -9.30
CA ARG A 14 11.29 9.65 -9.96
C ARG A 14 12.75 9.35 -10.30
N ARG A 15 13.46 8.62 -9.44
CA ARG A 15 14.90 8.34 -9.59
C ARG A 15 15.21 7.19 -10.54
N PHE A 16 14.41 6.13 -10.50
CA PHE A 16 14.66 4.88 -11.22
C PHE A 16 13.49 4.42 -12.12
N GLY A 17 12.36 5.13 -12.10
CA GLY A 17 11.15 4.77 -12.84
C GLY A 17 11.16 5.14 -14.33
N SER A 18 12.20 4.71 -15.07
CA SER A 18 12.24 4.80 -16.54
C SER A 18 11.18 3.93 -17.20
N SER A 19 10.84 2.78 -16.60
CA SER A 19 9.77 1.90 -17.06
C SER A 19 8.42 2.36 -16.53
N LYS A 20 7.66 3.06 -17.39
CA LYS A 20 6.30 3.52 -17.08
C LYS A 20 5.27 2.41 -17.20
N ILE A 21 4.16 2.57 -16.50
CA ILE A 21 3.04 1.63 -16.57
C ILE A 21 2.28 1.89 -17.89
N PRO A 22 1.95 0.85 -18.68
CA PRO A 22 1.40 1.02 -20.04
C PRO A 22 0.06 1.79 -20.07
N TYR A 23 -0.74 1.68 -19.02
CA TYR A 23 -2.02 2.36 -18.87
C TYR A 23 -1.96 3.66 -18.04
N ASN A 24 -0.82 3.98 -17.40
CA ASN A 24 -0.63 5.20 -16.65
C ASN A 24 0.82 5.70 -16.77
N ARG A 25 1.05 6.69 -17.64
CA ARG A 25 2.38 7.23 -17.92
C ARG A 25 2.96 8.06 -16.76
N ASN A 26 2.13 8.47 -15.80
CA ASN A 26 2.56 9.23 -14.64
C ASN A 26 3.20 8.32 -13.58
N LYS A 27 2.76 7.06 -13.49
CA LYS A 27 3.29 6.06 -12.55
C LYS A 27 4.33 5.16 -13.23
N SER A 28 5.20 4.56 -12.42
CA SER A 28 6.26 3.67 -12.89
C SER A 28 6.19 2.32 -12.18
N TRP A 29 6.64 1.26 -12.86
CA TRP A 29 6.71 -0.07 -12.27
C TRP A 29 7.56 -0.09 -10.98
N VAL A 30 8.69 0.63 -11.01
CA VAL A 30 9.57 0.75 -9.83
C VAL A 30 8.87 1.45 -8.67
N GLY A 31 8.12 2.52 -8.95
CA GLY A 31 7.30 3.21 -7.95
C GLY A 31 6.27 2.27 -7.35
N SER A 32 5.47 1.57 -8.17
CA SER A 32 4.43 0.65 -7.68
C SER A 32 5.00 -0.52 -6.87
N ILE A 33 6.11 -1.13 -7.31
CA ILE A 33 6.78 -2.19 -6.54
C ILE A 33 7.29 -1.63 -5.20
N SER A 34 7.85 -0.42 -5.20
CA SER A 34 8.30 0.24 -3.97
C SER A 34 7.14 0.51 -3.03
N MET A 35 6.00 0.99 -3.55
CA MET A 35 4.79 1.22 -2.75
C MET A 35 4.32 -0.06 -2.08
N PHE A 36 4.27 -1.18 -2.83
CA PHE A 36 3.87 -2.47 -2.30
C PHE A 36 4.81 -2.94 -1.18
N VAL A 37 6.13 -2.97 -1.46
CA VAL A 37 7.14 -3.52 -0.55
C VAL A 37 7.26 -2.68 0.71
N PHE A 38 7.51 -1.37 0.57
CA PHE A 38 7.68 -0.49 1.72
C PHE A 38 6.35 -0.25 2.45
N GLY A 39 5.24 -0.15 1.71
CA GLY A 39 3.91 -0.06 2.29
C GLY A 39 3.56 -1.29 3.14
N PHE A 40 3.91 -2.50 2.68
CA PHE A 40 3.75 -3.74 3.43
C PHE A 40 4.59 -3.74 4.70
N PHE A 41 5.90 -3.53 4.59
CA PHE A 41 6.81 -3.60 5.76
C PHE A 41 6.48 -2.54 6.82
N ILE A 42 6.19 -1.31 6.41
CA ILE A 42 5.80 -0.25 7.35
C ILE A 42 4.50 -0.61 8.05
N SER A 43 3.51 -1.14 7.32
CA SER A 43 2.21 -1.50 7.91
C SER A 43 2.33 -2.67 8.89
N VAL A 44 3.12 -3.70 8.55
CA VAL A 44 3.45 -4.80 9.48
C VAL A 44 4.20 -4.27 10.69
N GLY A 45 5.17 -3.37 10.51
CA GLY A 45 5.93 -2.76 11.61
C GLY A 45 5.06 -1.99 12.58
N VAL A 46 4.08 -1.22 12.07
CA VAL A 46 3.11 -0.51 12.92
C VAL A 46 2.20 -1.49 13.68
N LEU A 47 1.68 -2.52 13.01
CA LEU A 47 0.86 -3.54 13.68
C LEU A 47 1.65 -4.30 14.76
N TYR A 48 2.92 -4.61 14.48
CA TYR A 48 3.83 -5.22 15.45
C TYR A 48 4.08 -4.32 16.64
N TYR A 49 4.33 -3.03 16.41
CA TYR A 49 4.48 -2.04 17.48
C TYR A 49 3.26 -2.03 18.43
N TYR A 50 2.04 -1.98 17.88
CA TYR A 50 0.83 -2.03 18.71
C TYR A 50 0.57 -3.39 19.37
N SER A 51 0.98 -4.48 18.74
CA SER A 51 0.88 -5.82 19.33
C SER A 51 1.82 -5.99 20.52
N VAL A 52 3.06 -5.48 20.44
CA VAL A 52 4.02 -5.47 21.55
C VAL A 52 3.52 -4.65 22.73
N LEU A 53 2.81 -3.54 22.46
CA LEU A 53 2.15 -2.74 23.51
C LEU A 53 0.91 -3.42 24.12
N GLY A 54 0.52 -4.60 23.62
CA GLY A 54 -0.60 -5.38 24.15
C GLY A 54 -1.98 -4.95 23.65
N TYR A 55 -2.07 -4.04 22.69
CA TYR A 55 -3.36 -3.58 22.14
C TYR A 55 -4.01 -4.59 21.20
N PHE A 56 -3.21 -5.42 20.51
CA PHE A 56 -3.69 -6.39 19.54
C PHE A 56 -3.05 -7.76 19.75
N GLN A 57 -3.90 -8.80 19.77
CA GLN A 57 -3.48 -10.19 19.60
C GLN A 57 -3.76 -10.59 18.15
N LEU A 58 -2.71 -10.76 17.37
CA LEU A 58 -2.79 -11.03 15.93
C LEU A 58 -2.23 -12.43 15.65
N ASP A 59 -2.96 -13.22 14.87
CA ASP A 59 -2.38 -14.39 14.22
C ASP A 59 -1.44 -13.90 13.13
N TRP A 60 -0.13 -14.03 13.36
CA TRP A 60 0.89 -13.46 12.47
C TRP A 60 0.88 -14.07 11.08
N GLY A 61 0.55 -15.35 10.93
CA GLY A 61 0.49 -16.02 9.63
C GLY A 61 -0.60 -15.41 8.76
N TRP A 62 -1.83 -15.32 9.30
CA TRP A 62 -2.94 -14.71 8.59
C TRP A 62 -2.76 -13.20 8.43
N THR A 63 -2.25 -12.50 9.44
CA THR A 63 -2.06 -11.06 9.40
C THR A 63 -1.10 -10.65 8.28
N MET A 64 0.01 -11.35 8.10
CA MET A 64 0.94 -11.07 6.99
C MET A 64 0.26 -11.25 5.63
N CYS A 65 -0.49 -12.32 5.42
CA CYS A 65 -1.25 -12.53 4.18
C CYS A 65 -2.29 -11.42 3.95
N ARG A 66 -3.04 -11.03 4.98
CA ARG A 66 -4.06 -9.99 4.91
C ARG A 66 -3.44 -8.62 4.61
N VAL A 67 -2.36 -8.26 5.28
CA VAL A 67 -1.65 -6.99 5.02
C VAL A 67 -1.04 -6.99 3.62
N ALA A 68 -0.50 -8.12 3.14
CA ALA A 68 -0.01 -8.23 1.77
C ALA A 68 -1.14 -8.01 0.74
N LEU A 69 -2.33 -8.59 0.97
CA LEU A 69 -3.50 -8.34 0.12
C LEU A 69 -3.90 -6.86 0.13
N VAL A 70 -3.97 -6.23 1.31
CA VAL A 70 -4.31 -4.80 1.42
C VAL A 70 -3.27 -3.92 0.72
N SER A 71 -1.97 -4.22 0.87
CA SER A 71 -0.89 -3.53 0.15
C SER A 71 -1.01 -3.68 -1.36
N LEU A 72 -1.41 -4.86 -1.83
CA LEU A 72 -1.61 -5.11 -3.24
C LEU A 72 -2.78 -4.28 -3.78
N VAL A 73 -3.91 -4.25 -3.07
CA VAL A 73 -5.06 -3.40 -3.43
C VAL A 73 -4.65 -1.93 -3.50
N ALA A 74 -3.91 -1.44 -2.51
CA ALA A 74 -3.40 -0.08 -2.49
C ALA A 74 -2.57 0.24 -3.75
N THR A 75 -1.63 -0.65 -4.07
CA THR A 75 -0.71 -0.50 -5.20
C THR A 75 -1.45 -0.54 -6.53
N VAL A 76 -2.46 -1.40 -6.65
CA VAL A 76 -3.31 -1.46 -7.84
C VAL A 76 -4.08 -0.15 -7.98
N VAL A 77 -4.75 0.31 -6.92
CA VAL A 77 -5.55 1.55 -6.96
C VAL A 77 -4.68 2.75 -7.32
N GLU A 78 -3.50 2.86 -6.71
CA GLU A 78 -2.49 3.89 -7.01
C GLU A 78 -2.01 3.84 -8.47
N SER A 79 -1.89 2.65 -9.06
CA SER A 79 -1.38 2.49 -10.43
C SER A 79 -2.39 2.92 -11.49
N LEU A 80 -3.68 2.92 -11.18
CA LEU A 80 -4.75 3.22 -12.13
C LEU A 80 -4.64 4.67 -12.65
N PRO A 81 -5.17 4.99 -13.84
CA PRO A 81 -5.10 6.36 -14.38
C PRO A 81 -6.16 7.31 -13.77
N PHE A 82 -7.03 6.81 -12.88
CA PHE A 82 -8.14 7.56 -12.28
C PHE A 82 -7.69 8.60 -11.25
N THR A 83 -6.42 8.59 -10.88
CA THR A 83 -5.80 9.52 -9.91
C THR A 83 -5.87 10.99 -10.35
N THR A 84 -6.11 11.21 -11.66
CA THR A 84 -6.35 12.53 -12.25
C THR A 84 -7.73 13.12 -11.93
N VAL A 85 -8.69 12.28 -11.52
CA VAL A 85 -10.07 12.68 -11.17
C VAL A 85 -10.29 12.62 -9.65
N VAL A 86 -9.68 11.64 -8.98
CA VAL A 86 -9.75 11.47 -7.52
C VAL A 86 -8.32 11.34 -6.97
N ASP A 87 -7.94 12.24 -6.06
CA ASP A 87 -6.61 12.25 -5.45
C ASP A 87 -6.26 10.88 -4.82
N ASP A 88 -5.02 10.44 -5.03
CA ASP A 88 -4.47 9.20 -4.47
C ASP A 88 -4.62 9.14 -2.95
N ASN A 89 -4.45 10.29 -2.28
CA ASN A 89 -4.61 10.44 -0.84
C ASN A 89 -6.04 10.19 -0.34
N ILE A 90 -7.03 10.09 -1.23
CA ILE A 90 -8.40 9.74 -0.91
C ILE A 90 -8.71 8.32 -1.39
N SER A 91 -8.37 8.01 -2.64
CA SER A 91 -8.72 6.73 -3.28
C SER A 91 -8.05 5.55 -2.60
N VAL A 92 -6.75 5.64 -2.28
CA VAL A 92 -6.00 4.55 -1.67
C VAL A 92 -6.40 4.28 -0.22
N PRO A 93 -6.54 5.28 0.68
CA PRO A 93 -7.04 5.03 2.03
C PRO A 93 -8.44 4.41 2.04
N LEU A 94 -9.34 4.86 1.17
CA LEU A 94 -10.68 4.28 1.09
C LEU A 94 -10.63 2.82 0.63
N ALA A 95 -9.90 2.52 -0.44
CA ALA A 95 -9.79 1.16 -0.96
C ALA A 95 -9.14 0.21 0.03
N THR A 96 -8.07 0.66 0.71
CA THR A 96 -7.36 -0.14 1.71
C THR A 96 -8.19 -0.35 2.97
N MET A 97 -8.98 0.64 3.40
CA MET A 97 -9.92 0.49 4.51
C MET A 97 -11.00 -0.55 4.19
N ILE A 98 -11.57 -0.52 2.99
CA ILE A 98 -12.56 -1.50 2.54
C ILE A 98 -11.93 -2.90 2.46
N ALA A 99 -10.76 -3.02 1.84
CA ALA A 99 -10.04 -4.28 1.73
C ALA A 99 -9.70 -4.87 3.11
N ALA A 100 -9.20 -4.04 4.03
CA ALA A 100 -8.89 -4.44 5.39
C ALA A 100 -10.16 -4.86 6.14
N TYR A 101 -11.26 -4.11 6.01
CA TYR A 101 -12.53 -4.43 6.66
C TYR A 101 -13.05 -5.81 6.25
N PHE A 102 -13.00 -6.15 4.94
CA PHE A 102 -13.39 -7.48 4.47
C PHE A 102 -12.38 -8.57 4.83
N SER A 103 -11.09 -8.25 4.84
CA SER A 103 -10.03 -9.24 5.07
C SER A 103 -9.86 -9.61 6.54
N PHE A 104 -10.11 -8.67 7.46
CA PHE A 104 -10.02 -8.86 8.91
C PHE A 104 -11.37 -9.11 9.58
N ARG A 105 -12.46 -9.18 8.81
CA ARG A 105 -13.77 -9.58 9.33
C ARG A 105 -13.69 -11.02 9.87
N PRO A 106 -14.24 -11.30 11.06
CA PRO A 106 -14.34 -12.66 11.58
C PRO A 106 -15.28 -13.53 10.75
#